data_AF-A0A2A4NWL1-F1
#
_entry.id   AF-A0A2A4NWL1-F1
#
_cell.length_a   1.000
_cell.length_b   1.000
_cell.length_c   1.000
_cell.angle_alpha   90.00
_cell.angle_beta   90.00
_cell.angle_gamma   90.00
#
_symmetry.space_group_name_H-M   'P 1'
#
loop_
_entity.id
_entity.type
_entity.pdbx_description
1 polymer ?
#
loop_
_entity_poly.entity_id
_entity_poly.type
_entity_poly.pdbx_seq_one_letter_code
_entity_poly.pdbx_strand_id
1 'polypeptide(L)'
;MIPRSVLRAAGVYAEEVQVNFGLLLLKAAVSSGIALRDGFNYQPDSRLIPKSNIALREELMKVWREHRAFVRELSVFLEYGHGLPANLEYLQESFEGFSDPMPLAVTATTMRPADALAQCTLAANHVRRGEPRKGMRLLSAFIDRWNDSPVPELARVYCNLAAAFDASGDTEAARNLTMKAIQRFPRDPFAKLAWQSLQSTPSNKSNMT
;
A
#
# COMPACT_ATOMS: atom_id res chain seq x y z
N MET A 1 -36.58 1.35 17.43
CA MET A 1 -35.45 2.27 17.59
C MET A 1 -34.20 1.43 17.82
N ILE A 2 -33.22 1.43 16.91
CA ILE A 2 -32.00 0.63 17.08
C ILE A 2 -31.15 1.25 18.20
N PRO A 3 -30.64 0.47 19.17
CA PRO A 3 -29.69 0.99 20.14
C PRO A 3 -28.44 1.50 19.43
N ARG A 4 -28.02 2.74 19.72
CA ARG A 4 -26.79 3.33 19.15
C ARG A 4 -25.55 2.45 19.35
N SER A 5 -25.55 1.60 20.37
CA SER A 5 -24.50 0.61 20.65
C SER A 5 -24.39 -0.47 19.57
N VAL A 6 -25.51 -0.94 19.00
CA VAL A 6 -25.52 -1.99 17.96
C VAL A 6 -24.98 -1.43 16.63
N LEU A 7 -25.38 -0.21 16.26
CA LEU A 7 -24.86 0.46 15.06
C LEU A 7 -23.35 0.76 15.19
N ARG A 8 -22.89 1.14 16.39
CA ARG A 8 -21.46 1.31 16.66
C ARG A 8 -20.69 -0.01 16.57
N ALA A 9 -21.23 -1.09 17.14
CA ALA A 9 -20.58 -2.40 17.08
C ALA A 9 -20.49 -2.93 15.64
N ALA A 10 -21.54 -2.75 14.84
CA ALA A 10 -21.53 -3.10 13.41
C ALA A 10 -20.52 -2.26 12.62
N GLY A 11 -20.41 -0.96 12.92
CA GLY A 11 -19.40 -0.08 12.32
C GLY A 11 -17.97 -0.51 12.64
N VAL A 12 -17.68 -0.78 13.92
CA VAL A 12 -16.35 -1.25 14.37
C VAL A 12 -16.00 -2.59 13.71
N TYR A 13 -16.94 -3.53 13.66
CA TYR A 13 -16.72 -4.81 12.99
C TYR A 13 -16.46 -4.67 11.50
N ALA A 14 -17.23 -3.80 10.81
CA ALA A 14 -17.02 -3.51 9.39
C ALA A 14 -15.63 -2.91 9.13
N GLU A 15 -15.19 -1.98 10.00
CA GLU A 15 -13.84 -1.39 9.94
C GLU A 15 -12.77 -2.46 10.15
N GLU A 16 -12.89 -3.35 11.14
CA GLU A 16 -11.93 -4.43 11.37
C GLU A 16 -11.82 -5.39 10.17
N VAL A 17 -12.96 -5.81 9.60
CA VAL A 17 -13.01 -6.66 8.41
C VAL A 17 -12.34 -5.96 7.22
N GLN A 18 -12.64 -4.67 7.01
CA GLN A 18 -12.06 -3.88 5.92
C GLN A 18 -10.54 -3.69 6.09
N VAL A 19 -10.09 -3.40 7.32
CA VAL A 19 -8.67 -3.24 7.66
C VAL A 19 -7.90 -4.53 7.43
N ASN A 20 -8.46 -5.67 7.85
CA ASN A 20 -7.86 -6.99 7.65
C ASN A 20 -7.85 -7.36 6.16
N PHE A 21 -8.96 -7.13 5.45
CA PHE A 21 -9.03 -7.41 4.02
C PHE A 21 -8.02 -6.59 3.23
N GLY A 22 -7.88 -5.31 3.54
CA GLY A 22 -6.85 -4.43 2.95
C GLY A 22 -5.42 -4.95 3.20
N LEU A 23 -5.13 -5.53 4.37
CA LEU A 23 -3.83 -6.13 4.66
C LEU A 23 -3.57 -7.39 3.82
N LEU A 24 -4.57 -8.26 3.67
CA LEU A 24 -4.45 -9.46 2.83
C LEU A 24 -4.25 -9.10 1.36
N LEU A 25 -4.97 -8.08 0.87
CA LEU A 25 -4.78 -7.52 -0.46
C LEU A 25 -3.38 -6.94 -0.66
N LEU A 26 -2.86 -6.25 0.35
CA LEU A 26 -1.49 -5.73 0.32
C LEU A 26 -0.45 -6.86 0.24
N LYS A 27 -0.60 -7.91 1.06
CA LYS A 27 0.24 -9.11 0.98
C LYS A 27 0.15 -9.80 -0.38
N ALA A 28 -1.06 -9.89 -0.94
CA ALA A 28 -1.27 -10.43 -2.27
C ALA A 28 -0.60 -9.59 -3.34
N ALA A 29 -0.68 -8.26 -3.27
CA ALA A 29 -0.02 -7.33 -4.19
C ALA A 29 1.51 -7.48 -4.14
N VAL A 30 2.07 -7.63 -2.93
CA VAL A 30 3.49 -7.92 -2.77
C VAL A 30 3.82 -9.26 -3.42
N SER A 31 3.10 -10.33 -3.08
CA SER A 31 3.35 -11.69 -3.59
C SER A 31 3.22 -11.82 -5.10
N SER A 32 2.21 -11.23 -5.73
CA SER A 32 2.04 -11.25 -7.18
C SER A 32 3.10 -10.44 -7.92
N GLY A 33 3.71 -9.47 -7.22
CA GLY A 33 4.87 -8.71 -7.68
C GLY A 33 6.25 -9.35 -7.38
N ILE A 34 6.36 -10.47 -6.64
CA ILE A 34 7.66 -11.08 -6.25
C ILE A 34 8.48 -11.60 -7.46
N ALA A 35 7.89 -11.70 -8.67
CA ALA A 35 8.69 -11.88 -9.87
C ALA A 35 9.37 -10.54 -10.25
N LEU A 36 10.61 -10.32 -9.80
CA LEU A 36 11.48 -9.23 -10.25
C LEU A 36 12.89 -9.75 -10.52
N ARG A 37 13.19 -9.89 -11.82
CA ARG A 37 14.55 -9.92 -12.37
C ARG A 37 14.91 -8.53 -12.94
N ASP A 38 14.29 -7.48 -12.42
CA ASP A 38 14.15 -6.21 -13.15
C ASP A 38 14.78 -5.07 -12.34
N GLY A 39 16.04 -5.23 -11.89
CA GLY A 39 17.00 -4.14 -11.59
C GLY A 39 16.64 -3.02 -10.60
N PHE A 40 15.41 -2.91 -10.11
CA PHE A 40 14.93 -1.88 -9.21
C PHE A 40 14.76 -2.47 -7.82
N ASN A 41 15.48 -1.90 -6.85
CA ASN A 41 15.59 -2.34 -5.46
C ASN A 41 14.29 -2.11 -4.64
N TYR A 42 13.12 -2.51 -5.14
CA TYR A 42 11.94 -2.60 -4.29
C TYR A 42 12.08 -3.81 -3.36
N GLN A 43 12.42 -3.55 -2.10
CA GLN A 43 12.44 -4.55 -1.05
C GLN A 43 11.16 -4.44 -0.22
N PRO A 44 10.17 -5.33 -0.41
CA PRO A 44 8.95 -5.29 0.38
C PRO A 44 9.26 -5.47 1.87
N ASP A 45 8.43 -4.87 2.72
CA ASP A 45 8.53 -5.09 4.16
C ASP A 45 8.31 -6.58 4.47
N SER A 46 9.16 -7.18 5.31
CA SER A 46 9.11 -8.61 5.62
C SER A 46 7.77 -9.03 6.25
N ARG A 47 7.06 -8.11 6.91
CA ARG A 47 5.71 -8.33 7.46
C ARG A 47 4.66 -8.59 6.38
N LEU A 48 4.92 -8.16 5.14
CA LEU A 48 4.02 -8.35 4.00
C LEU A 48 4.31 -9.62 3.19
N ILE A 49 5.43 -10.30 3.45
CA ILE A 49 5.78 -11.54 2.76
C ILE A 49 5.00 -12.68 3.42
N PRO A 50 4.04 -13.32 2.72
CA PRO A 50 3.30 -14.43 3.30
C PRO A 50 4.20 -15.66 3.44
N LYS A 51 3.96 -16.45 4.49
CA LYS A 51 4.65 -17.74 4.67
C LYS A 51 4.22 -18.79 3.63
N SER A 52 3.01 -18.65 3.09
CA SER A 52 2.45 -19.53 2.06
C SER A 52 1.47 -18.76 1.20
N ASN A 53 1.67 -18.79 -0.13
CA ASN A 53 0.76 -18.18 -1.09
C ASN A 53 -0.60 -18.92 -1.14
N ILE A 54 -0.62 -20.23 -0.86
CA ILE A 54 -1.85 -21.02 -0.78
C ILE A 54 -2.68 -20.57 0.42
N ALA A 55 -2.06 -20.51 1.60
CA ALA A 55 -2.75 -20.08 2.82
C ALA A 55 -3.25 -18.62 2.70
N LEU A 56 -2.44 -17.73 2.13
CA LEU A 56 -2.85 -16.35 1.84
C LEU A 56 -4.09 -16.31 0.94
N ARG A 57 -4.11 -17.12 -0.13
CA ARG A 57 -5.25 -17.19 -1.04
C ARG A 57 -6.50 -17.71 -0.34
N GLU A 58 -6.39 -18.75 0.47
CA GLU A 58 -7.51 -19.30 1.24
C GLU A 58 -8.09 -18.28 2.22
N GLU A 59 -7.21 -17.59 2.96
CA GLU A 59 -7.60 -16.55 3.92
C GLU A 59 -8.28 -15.37 3.23
N LEU A 60 -7.72 -14.92 2.11
CA LEU A 60 -8.29 -13.84 1.31
C LEU A 60 -9.67 -14.23 0.78
N MET A 61 -9.83 -15.45 0.24
CA MET A 61 -11.13 -15.94 -0.21
C MET A 61 -12.15 -16.12 0.92
N LYS A 62 -11.69 -16.40 2.14
CA LYS A 62 -12.54 -16.45 3.33
C LYS A 62 -13.03 -15.05 3.70
N VAL A 63 -12.12 -14.09 3.88
CA VAL A 63 -12.46 -12.70 4.26
C VAL A 63 -13.29 -12.02 3.17
N TRP A 64 -13.02 -12.30 1.90
CA TRP A 64 -13.86 -11.81 0.79
C TRP A 64 -15.31 -12.30 0.90
N ARG A 65 -15.51 -13.59 1.21
CA ARG A 65 -16.85 -14.15 1.41
C ARG A 65 -17.55 -13.54 2.62
N GLU A 66 -16.82 -13.34 3.72
CA GLU A 66 -17.35 -12.68 4.93
C GLU A 66 -17.74 -11.23 4.64
N HIS A 67 -16.89 -10.47 3.95
CA HIS A 67 -17.16 -9.09 3.55
C HIS A 67 -18.41 -9.01 2.65
N ARG A 68 -18.53 -9.89 1.66
CA ARG A 68 -19.70 -9.95 0.77
C ARG A 68 -20.98 -10.30 1.52
N ALA A 69 -20.91 -11.26 2.45
CA ALA A 69 -22.04 -11.64 3.28
C ALA A 69 -22.49 -10.46 4.16
N PHE A 70 -21.55 -9.77 4.82
CA PHE A 70 -21.82 -8.60 5.63
C PHE A 70 -22.48 -7.46 4.82
N VAL A 71 -21.94 -7.12 3.65
CA VAL A 71 -22.50 -6.07 2.78
C VAL A 71 -23.93 -6.43 2.36
N ARG A 72 -24.17 -7.69 2.01
CA ARG A 72 -25.51 -8.17 1.65
C ARG A 72 -26.48 -8.10 2.82
N GLU A 73 -26.08 -8.56 4.00
CA GLU A 73 -26.91 -8.53 5.21
C GLU A 73 -27.23 -7.09 5.63
N LEU A 74 -26.26 -6.18 5.51
CA LEU A 74 -26.45 -4.76 5.80
C LEU A 74 -27.43 -4.11 4.80
N SER A 75 -27.31 -4.41 3.50
CA SER A 75 -28.29 -3.96 2.50
C SER A 75 -29.70 -4.43 2.84
N VAL A 76 -29.88 -5.72 3.15
CA VAL A 76 -31.18 -6.27 3.55
C VAL A 76 -31.70 -5.60 4.83
N PHE A 77 -30.85 -5.39 5.83
CA PHE A 77 -31.22 -4.72 7.07
C PHE A 77 -31.69 -3.27 6.84
N LEU A 78 -30.98 -2.51 6.00
CA LEU A 78 -31.33 -1.13 5.69
C LEU A 78 -32.63 -1.03 4.87
N GLU A 79 -32.80 -1.91 3.89
CA GLU A 79 -33.98 -1.92 3.01
C GLU A 79 -35.23 -2.40 3.74
N TYR A 80 -35.17 -3.59 4.35
CA TYR A 80 -36.34 -4.21 4.97
C TYR A 80 -36.58 -3.74 6.40
N GLY A 81 -35.52 -3.41 7.15
CA GLY A 81 -35.63 -2.94 8.53
C GLY A 81 -35.96 -1.46 8.63
N HIS A 82 -35.58 -0.65 7.63
CA HIS A 82 -35.60 0.81 7.74
C HIS A 82 -36.11 1.55 6.50
N GLY A 83 -36.48 0.85 5.41
CA GLY A 83 -36.99 1.47 4.19
C GLY A 83 -35.95 2.34 3.46
N LEU A 84 -34.66 2.16 3.77
CA LEU A 84 -33.56 2.87 3.12
C LEU A 84 -33.08 2.04 1.93
N PRO A 85 -33.28 2.50 0.69
CA PRO A 85 -32.75 1.79 -0.48
C PRO A 85 -31.22 1.77 -0.39
N ALA A 86 -30.64 0.58 -0.32
CA ALA A 86 -29.22 0.36 -0.10
C ALA A 86 -28.71 -0.70 -1.07
N ASN A 87 -28.65 -0.36 -2.36
CA ASN A 87 -27.97 -1.22 -3.33
C ASN A 87 -26.44 -1.07 -3.16
N LEU A 88 -25.86 -1.93 -2.33
CA LEU A 88 -24.41 -2.01 -2.12
C LEU A 88 -23.76 -3.08 -3.02
N GLU A 89 -24.46 -3.62 -4.02
CA GLU A 89 -23.94 -4.69 -4.89
C GLU A 89 -22.75 -4.23 -5.75
N TYR A 90 -22.62 -2.93 -6.02
CA TYR A 90 -21.46 -2.37 -6.69
C TYR A 90 -20.15 -2.58 -5.91
N LEU A 91 -20.21 -2.87 -4.60
CA LEU A 91 -19.05 -3.24 -3.79
C LEU A 91 -18.65 -4.72 -3.96
N GLN A 92 -19.40 -5.51 -4.76
CA GLN A 92 -19.19 -6.96 -4.95
C GLN A 92 -18.47 -7.33 -6.25
N GLU A 93 -17.85 -6.38 -6.96
CA GLU A 93 -17.15 -6.65 -8.23
C GLU A 93 -16.23 -7.88 -8.12
N SER A 94 -16.24 -8.71 -9.16
CA SER A 94 -15.57 -10.00 -9.13
C SER A 94 -14.06 -9.83 -8.97
N PHE A 95 -13.54 -10.35 -7.88
CA PHE A 95 -12.12 -10.34 -7.59
C PHE A 95 -11.42 -11.50 -8.32
N GLU A 96 -11.39 -11.46 -9.65
CA GLU A 96 -10.90 -12.57 -10.49
C GLU A 96 -9.39 -12.49 -10.82
N GLY A 97 -8.70 -11.41 -10.42
CA GLY A 97 -7.30 -11.18 -10.78
C GLY A 97 -6.35 -11.07 -9.58
N PHE A 98 -5.98 -12.19 -8.95
CA PHE A 98 -4.88 -12.21 -7.95
C PHE A 98 -3.48 -12.11 -8.58
N SER A 99 -3.39 -12.19 -9.90
CA SER A 99 -2.13 -12.20 -10.64
C SER A 99 -1.59 -10.81 -10.92
N ASP A 100 -2.44 -9.78 -11.03
CA ASP A 100 -2.00 -8.40 -11.24
C ASP A 100 -1.84 -7.68 -9.89
N PRO A 101 -0.62 -7.26 -9.51
CA PRO A 101 -0.39 -6.51 -8.27
C PRO A 101 -1.05 -5.13 -8.25
N MET A 102 -1.41 -4.54 -9.39
CA MET A 102 -1.92 -3.16 -9.43
C MET A 102 -3.34 -3.02 -8.83
N PRO A 103 -4.37 -3.76 -9.27
CA PRO A 103 -5.70 -3.69 -8.65
C PRO A 103 -5.67 -4.03 -7.15
N LEU A 104 -4.80 -4.97 -6.76
CA LEU A 104 -4.59 -5.36 -5.35
C LEU A 104 -4.05 -4.18 -4.53
N ALA A 105 -3.01 -3.50 -5.02
CA ALA A 105 -2.40 -2.36 -4.36
C ALA A 105 -3.33 -1.13 -4.30
N VAL A 106 -4.10 -0.88 -5.37
CA VAL A 106 -5.13 0.17 -5.39
C VAL A 106 -6.18 -0.09 -4.33
N THR A 107 -6.74 -1.30 -4.31
CA THR A 107 -7.80 -1.67 -3.35
C THR A 107 -7.28 -1.62 -1.90
N ALA A 108 -6.08 -2.14 -1.65
CA ALA A 108 -5.44 -2.05 -0.34
C ALA A 108 -5.25 -0.60 0.12
N THR A 109 -4.86 0.30 -0.78
CA THR A 109 -4.68 1.73 -0.47
C THR A 109 -6.02 2.43 -0.20
N THR A 110 -7.07 2.10 -0.95
CA THR A 110 -8.43 2.60 -0.71
C THR A 110 -8.95 2.17 0.67
N MET A 111 -8.67 0.93 1.07
CA MET A 111 -9.06 0.41 2.38
C MET A 111 -8.16 0.90 3.52
N ARG A 112 -6.93 1.31 3.21
CA ARG A 112 -5.90 1.69 4.20
C ARG A 112 -5.16 2.97 3.77
N PRO A 113 -5.84 4.12 3.62
CA PRO A 113 -5.25 5.32 3.02
C PRO A 113 -4.12 5.94 3.87
N ALA A 114 -4.12 5.71 5.17
CA ALA A 114 -3.08 6.14 6.11
C ALA A 114 -1.91 5.13 6.25
N ASP A 115 -1.98 3.97 5.60
CA ASP A 115 -0.95 2.95 5.67
C ASP A 115 0.18 3.24 4.67
N ALA A 116 1.33 3.65 5.21
CA ALA A 116 2.52 3.94 4.44
C ALA A 116 2.99 2.76 3.56
N LEU A 117 2.81 1.51 3.99
CA LEU A 117 3.20 0.34 3.21
C LEU A 117 2.29 0.10 2.01
N ALA A 118 0.98 0.35 2.16
CA ALA A 118 0.04 0.29 1.05
C ALA A 118 0.41 1.32 -0.04
N GLN A 119 0.71 2.55 0.39
CA GLN A 119 1.12 3.65 -0.49
C GLN A 119 2.44 3.34 -1.21
N CYS A 120 3.46 2.86 -0.48
CA CYS A 120 4.73 2.42 -1.07
C CYS A 120 4.53 1.30 -2.10
N THR A 121 3.66 0.34 -1.81
CA THR A 121 3.39 -0.79 -2.73
C THR A 121 2.70 -0.30 -4.00
N LEU A 122 1.72 0.61 -3.91
CA LEU A 122 1.07 1.20 -5.08
C LEU A 122 2.05 2.06 -5.89
N ALA A 123 2.88 2.87 -5.24
CA ALA A 123 3.91 3.65 -5.91
C ALA A 123 4.91 2.78 -6.68
N ALA A 124 5.40 1.70 -6.05
CA ALA A 124 6.30 0.75 -6.70
C ALA A 124 5.66 0.11 -7.93
N ASN A 125 4.36 -0.22 -7.87
CA ASN A 125 3.61 -0.71 -9.01
C ASN A 125 3.53 0.30 -10.16
N HIS A 126 3.34 1.59 -9.87
CA HIS A 126 3.41 2.63 -10.90
C HIS A 126 4.81 2.76 -11.52
N VAL A 127 5.87 2.76 -10.71
CA VAL A 127 7.26 2.80 -11.20
C VAL A 127 7.54 1.62 -12.13
N ARG A 128 7.16 0.39 -11.74
CA ARG A 128 7.34 -0.83 -12.55
C ARG A 128 6.63 -0.77 -13.90
N ARG A 129 5.51 -0.06 -13.98
CA ARG A 129 4.76 0.13 -15.23
C ARG A 129 5.28 1.28 -16.09
N GLY A 130 6.43 1.86 -15.75
CA GLY A 130 6.98 3.01 -16.47
C GLY A 130 6.25 4.32 -16.15
N GLU A 131 5.53 4.38 -15.04
CA GLU A 131 4.77 5.56 -14.59
C GLU A 131 5.36 6.19 -13.31
N PRO A 132 6.68 6.45 -13.20
CA PRO A 132 7.30 6.88 -11.94
C PRO A 132 6.70 8.17 -11.39
N ARG A 133 6.24 9.08 -12.26
CA ARG A 133 5.56 10.34 -11.87
C ARG A 133 4.25 10.12 -11.10
N LYS A 134 3.53 9.02 -11.33
CA LYS A 134 2.34 8.67 -10.53
C LYS A 134 2.76 8.22 -9.14
N GLY A 135 3.76 7.35 -9.04
CA GLY A 135 4.35 6.94 -7.77
C GLY A 135 4.90 8.11 -6.95
N MET A 136 5.60 9.05 -7.60
CA MET A 136 6.10 10.27 -6.97
C MET A 136 4.98 11.12 -6.38
N ARG A 137 3.94 11.43 -7.17
CA ARG A 137 2.80 12.24 -6.70
C ARG A 137 2.11 11.61 -5.49
N LEU A 138 1.94 10.29 -5.52
CA LEU A 138 1.31 9.55 -4.44
C LEU A 138 2.13 9.64 -3.15
N LEU A 139 3.44 9.38 -3.21
CA LEU A 139 4.29 9.41 -2.02
C LEU A 139 4.56 10.82 -1.51
N SER A 140 4.68 11.82 -2.40
CA SER A 140 4.77 13.23 -1.98
C SER A 140 3.51 13.66 -1.23
N ALA A 141 2.32 13.37 -1.76
CA ALA A 141 1.07 13.71 -1.10
C ALA A 141 0.92 13.01 0.26
N PHE A 142 1.41 11.77 0.39
CA PHE A 142 1.44 11.08 1.67
C PHE A 142 2.37 11.78 2.67
N ILE A 143 3.59 12.11 2.25
CA ILE A 143 4.54 12.84 3.10
C ILE A 143 3.94 14.18 3.52
N ASP A 144 3.39 14.97 2.59
CA ASP A 144 2.82 16.28 2.89
C ASP A 144 1.70 16.19 3.95
N ARG A 145 0.88 15.13 3.89
CA ARG A 145 -0.19 14.89 4.86
C ARG A 145 0.31 14.41 6.22
N TRP A 146 1.33 13.56 6.25
CA TRP A 146 1.75 12.83 7.44
C TRP A 146 3.13 13.22 7.97
N ASN A 147 3.73 14.29 7.43
CA ASN A 147 5.10 14.71 7.74
C ASN A 147 5.32 14.81 9.26
N ASP A 148 4.41 15.48 9.95
CA ASP A 148 4.52 15.74 11.40
C ASP A 148 3.88 14.65 12.27
N SER A 149 3.42 13.55 11.66
CA SER A 149 2.85 12.41 12.36
C SER A 149 3.90 11.32 12.62
N PRO A 150 3.81 10.60 13.75
CA PRO A 150 4.72 9.50 14.07
C PRO A 150 4.35 8.23 13.30
N VAL A 151 4.38 8.27 11.96
CA VAL A 151 4.12 7.11 11.10
C VAL A 151 5.37 6.21 11.10
N PRO A 152 5.31 4.95 11.60
CA PRO A 152 6.50 4.11 11.81
C PRO A 152 7.28 3.82 10.53
N GLU A 153 6.63 3.83 9.38
CA GLU A 153 7.23 3.54 8.07
C GLU A 153 7.50 4.79 7.22
N LEU A 154 7.44 5.99 7.80
CA LEU A 154 7.63 7.23 7.03
C LEU A 154 9.02 7.31 6.38
N ALA A 155 10.06 6.79 7.03
CA ALA A 155 11.41 6.64 6.45
C ALA A 155 11.39 5.85 5.13
N ARG A 156 10.62 4.76 5.09
CA ARG A 156 10.43 3.93 3.89
C ARG A 156 9.69 4.69 2.80
N VAL A 157 8.74 5.56 3.13
CA VAL A 157 8.05 6.44 2.15
C VAL A 157 9.05 7.38 1.49
N TYR A 158 9.92 8.05 2.26
CA TYR A 158 10.98 8.91 1.70
C TYR A 158 11.92 8.14 0.77
N CYS A 159 12.36 6.94 1.17
CA CYS A 159 13.25 6.13 0.34
C CYS A 159 12.55 5.58 -0.92
N ASN A 160 11.27 5.25 -0.88
CA ASN A 160 10.52 4.85 -2.09
C ASN A 160 10.26 6.05 -3.01
N LEU A 161 10.07 7.26 -2.46
CA LEU A 161 9.98 8.47 -3.26
C LEU A 161 11.32 8.75 -3.95
N ALA A 162 12.44 8.61 -3.23
CA ALA A 162 13.78 8.69 -3.81
C ALA A 162 13.97 7.68 -4.97
N ALA A 163 13.56 6.43 -4.79
CA ALA A 163 13.62 5.43 -5.84
C ALA A 163 12.75 5.79 -7.06
N ALA A 164 11.59 6.41 -6.86
CA ALA A 164 10.74 6.87 -7.96
C ALA A 164 11.35 8.06 -8.71
N PHE A 165 12.04 8.99 -8.02
CA PHE A 165 12.84 10.05 -8.65
C PHE A 165 13.99 9.47 -9.47
N ASP A 166 14.74 8.52 -8.91
CA ASP A 166 15.85 7.83 -9.60
C ASP A 166 15.36 7.12 -10.87
N ALA A 167 14.25 6.39 -10.79
CA ALA A 167 13.60 5.75 -11.93
C ALA A 167 13.10 6.73 -12.99
N SER A 168 12.89 7.99 -12.63
CA SER A 168 12.55 9.07 -13.58
C SER A 168 13.78 9.76 -14.19
N GLY A 169 14.99 9.37 -13.77
CA GLY A 169 16.27 9.95 -14.21
C GLY A 169 16.80 11.07 -13.30
N ASP A 170 16.04 11.49 -12.29
CA ASP A 170 16.42 12.56 -11.36
C ASP A 170 17.20 12.00 -10.15
N THR A 171 18.43 11.61 -10.44
CA THR A 171 19.36 11.01 -9.46
C THR A 171 19.72 11.99 -8.33
N GLU A 172 19.70 13.30 -8.59
CA GLU A 172 20.02 14.32 -7.59
C GLU A 172 18.89 14.48 -6.57
N ALA A 173 17.64 14.56 -7.02
CA ALA A 173 16.48 14.57 -6.13
C ALA A 173 16.41 13.28 -5.31
N ALA A 174 16.70 12.12 -5.92
CA ALA A 174 16.77 10.85 -5.21
C ALA A 174 17.82 10.87 -4.08
N ARG A 175 19.00 11.45 -4.33
CA ARG A 175 20.03 11.61 -3.31
C ARG A 175 19.60 12.51 -2.17
N ASN A 176 19.04 13.67 -2.49
CA ASN A 176 18.56 14.63 -1.51
C ASN A 176 17.48 14.03 -0.61
N LEU A 177 16.55 13.25 -1.17
CA LEU A 177 15.51 12.56 -0.41
C LEU A 177 16.07 11.46 0.49
N THR A 178 17.02 10.66 -0.01
CA THR A 178 17.67 9.63 0.81
C THR A 178 18.42 10.24 1.99
N MET A 179 19.11 11.37 1.76
CA MET A 179 19.78 12.13 2.82
C MET A 179 18.78 12.68 3.86
N LYS A 180 17.63 13.22 3.41
CA LYS A 180 16.56 13.64 4.32
C LYS A 180 16.01 12.47 5.15
N ALA A 181 15.84 11.30 4.55
CA ALA A 181 15.37 10.10 5.26
C ALA A 181 16.31 9.72 6.40
N ILE A 182 17.64 9.66 6.17
CA ILE A 182 18.60 9.30 7.22
C ILE A 182 18.77 10.39 8.29
N GLN A 183 18.66 11.67 7.92
CA GLN A 183 18.69 12.77 8.88
C GLN A 183 17.47 12.74 9.82
N ARG A 184 16.27 12.49 9.27
CA ARG A 184 15.03 12.46 10.05
C ARG A 184 14.85 11.15 10.83
N PHE A 185 15.33 10.04 10.27
CA PHE A 185 15.16 8.70 10.84
C PHE A 185 16.52 7.98 10.98
N PRO A 186 17.45 8.49 11.78
CA PRO A 186 18.83 8.00 11.84
C PRO A 186 18.98 6.58 12.39
N ARG A 187 17.94 6.05 13.05
CA ARG A 187 17.89 4.68 13.58
C ARG A 187 17.10 3.71 12.70
N ASP A 188 16.44 4.21 11.65
CA ASP A 188 15.66 3.37 10.76
C ASP A 188 16.59 2.52 9.87
N PRO A 189 16.43 1.18 9.85
CA PRO A 189 17.30 0.30 9.10
C PRO A 189 17.16 0.49 7.58
N PHE A 190 15.97 0.84 7.10
CA PHE A 190 15.72 1.06 5.68
C PHE A 190 16.40 2.34 5.18
N ALA A 191 16.30 3.42 5.96
CA ALA A 191 17.02 4.67 5.66
C ALA A 191 18.54 4.45 5.59
N LYS A 192 19.10 3.65 6.52
CA LYS A 192 20.53 3.29 6.51
C LYS A 192 20.93 2.49 5.28
N LEU A 193 20.15 1.48 4.91
CA LEU A 193 20.41 0.66 3.73
C LEU A 193 20.35 1.49 2.45
N ALA A 194 19.33 2.34 2.31
CA ALA A 194 19.20 3.22 1.15
C ALA A 194 20.40 4.17 1.03
N TRP A 195 20.88 4.72 2.14
CA TRP A 195 22.07 5.57 2.17
C TRP A 195 23.35 4.82 1.78
N GLN A 196 23.56 3.60 2.27
CA GLN A 196 24.71 2.77 1.92
C GLN A 196 24.73 2.41 0.42
N SER A 197 23.57 2.06 -0.14
CA SER A 197 23.43 1.77 -1.57
C SER A 197 23.81 2.98 -2.44
N LEU A 198 23.45 4.19 -1.98
CA LEU A 198 23.77 5.44 -2.65
C LEU A 198 25.26 5.80 -2.58
N GLN A 199 25.94 5.51 -1.48
CA GLN A 199 27.39 5.68 -1.36
C GLN A 199 28.18 4.71 -2.24
N SER A 200 27.63 3.52 -2.47
CA SER A 200 28.25 2.48 -3.27
C SER A 200 28.07 2.68 -4.78
N THR A 201 27.18 3.59 -5.20
CA THR A 201 26.96 3.91 -6.62
C THR A 201 28.00 4.95 -7.06
N PRO A 202 28.91 4.64 -8.01
CA PRO A 202 29.90 5.61 -8.45
C PRO A 202 29.21 6.85 -9.00
N SER A 203 29.55 8.00 -8.42
CA SER A 203 29.13 9.30 -8.94
C SER A 203 29.62 9.41 -10.37
N ASN A 204 28.72 9.31 -11.35
CA ASN A 204 29.03 9.56 -12.76
C ASN A 204 29.29 11.07 -12.93
N LYS A 205 30.44 11.52 -12.46
CA LYS A 205 31.01 12.88 -12.62
C LYS A 205 32.17 12.86 -13.63
N SER A 206 32.17 11.90 -14.53
CA SER A 206 33.21 11.75 -15.56
C SER A 206 32.54 11.39 -16.88
N ASN A 207 32.00 12.39 -17.55
CA ASN A 207 31.84 12.48 -19.01
C ASN A 207 31.41 13.91 -19.38
N MET A 208 32.26 14.87 -19.02
CA MET A 208 32.31 16.20 -19.60
C MET A 208 33.79 16.63 -19.64
N THR A 209 34.48 16.14 -20.66
CA THR A 209 35.70 16.72 -21.24
C THR A 209 35.65 16.47 -22.72
#